data_AF-A0A9E2IWJ7-F1
#
_entry.id   AF-A0A9E2IWJ7-F1
#
_cell.length_a   1.000
_cell.length_b   1.000
_cell.length_c   1.000
_cell.angle_alpha   90.00
_cell.angle_beta   90.00
_cell.angle_gamma   90.00
#
_symmetry.space_group_name_H-M   'P 1'
#
loop_
_entity.id
_entity.type
_entity.pdbx_description
1 polymer ?
#
loop_
_entity_poly.entity_id
_entity_poly.type
_entity_poly.pdbx_seq_one_letter_code
_entity_poly.pdbx_strand_id
1 'polypeptide(L)'
;MAFQVAVDREKCNGCEECLEVCTAGMLRMQGGRAAPVEDRECLGCELCVGVCDENAITMTATGVSLSPTCLSLLGGLDEEEAETASRRRDGL
;
A
#
# COMPACT_ATOMS: atom_id res chain seq x y z
N MET A 1 2.49 6.56 10.13
CA MET A 1 2.63 6.00 8.77
C MET A 1 1.35 5.22 8.53
N ALA A 2 0.57 5.59 7.52
CA ALA A 2 -0.66 4.88 7.18
C ALA A 2 -0.43 4.08 5.90
N PHE A 3 -1.05 2.91 5.80
CA PHE A 3 -0.93 2.04 4.64
C PHE A 3 -2.31 1.75 4.08
N GLN A 4 -2.46 1.92 2.78
CA GLN A 4 -3.66 1.57 2.04
C GLN A 4 -3.41 0.30 1.25
N VAL A 5 -4.37 -0.62 1.28
CA VAL A 5 -4.35 -1.87 0.52
C VAL A 5 -5.43 -1.82 -0.54
N ALA A 6 -5.07 -2.18 -1.76
CA ALA A 6 -6.00 -2.31 -2.89
C ALA A 6 -5.96 -3.74 -3.42
N VAL A 7 -7.11 -4.25 -3.87
CA VAL A 7 -7.25 -5.57 -4.48
C VAL A 7 -7.78 -5.41 -5.90
N ASP A 8 -7.02 -5.89 -6.87
CA ASP A 8 -7.41 -6.04 -8.26
C ASP A 8 -8.45 -7.17 -8.37
N ARG A 9 -9.69 -6.76 -8.65
CA ARG A 9 -10.82 -7.68 -8.77
C ARG A 9 -10.84 -8.47 -10.06
N GLU A 10 -10.02 -8.18 -11.05
CA GLU A 10 -9.96 -9.00 -12.26
C GLU A 10 -9.05 -10.20 -12.03
N LYS A 11 -7.90 -9.96 -11.38
CA LYS A 11 -6.90 -10.99 -11.07
C LYS A 11 -7.23 -11.85 -9.86
N CYS A 12 -7.90 -11.30 -8.84
CA CYS A 12 -8.18 -12.06 -7.62
C CYS A 12 -9.10 -13.26 -7.90
N ASN A 13 -8.59 -14.48 -7.76
CA ASN A 13 -9.35 -15.73 -7.95
C ASN A 13 -10.19 -16.14 -6.72
N GLY A 14 -10.04 -15.46 -5.59
CA GLY A 14 -10.78 -15.74 -4.36
C GLY A 14 -10.27 -16.93 -3.55
N CYS A 15 -8.96 -17.24 -3.60
CA CYS A 15 -8.34 -18.35 -2.85
C CYS A 15 -8.30 -18.18 -1.32
N GLU A 16 -8.61 -16.99 -0.79
CA GLU A 16 -8.68 -16.66 0.64
C GLU A 16 -7.36 -16.67 1.43
N GLU A 17 -6.24 -17.08 0.85
CA GLU A 17 -4.92 -17.14 1.53
C GLU A 17 -4.51 -15.79 2.15
N CYS A 18 -4.78 -14.69 1.47
CA CYS A 18 -4.49 -13.35 1.96
C CYS A 18 -5.29 -12.97 3.22
N LEU A 19 -6.46 -13.57 3.47
CA LEU A 19 -7.25 -13.36 4.69
C LEU A 19 -6.63 -14.13 5.86
N GLU A 20 -6.12 -15.35 5.61
CA GLU A 20 -5.54 -16.20 6.65
C GLU A 20 -4.23 -15.63 7.21
N VAL A 21 -3.40 -15.05 6.35
CA VAL A 21 -2.12 -14.44 6.78
C VAL A 21 -2.30 -13.03 7.38
N CYS A 22 -3.46 -12.40 7.19
CA CYS A 22 -3.68 -11.02 7.62
C CYS A 22 -4.00 -10.95 9.13
N THR A 23 -2.96 -10.74 9.93
CA THR A 23 -3.10 -10.60 11.40
C THR A 23 -3.91 -9.36 11.82
N ALA A 24 -3.98 -8.34 10.96
CA ALA A 24 -4.78 -7.13 11.19
C ALA A 24 -6.27 -7.31 10.82
N GLY A 25 -6.63 -8.39 10.10
CA GLY A 25 -8.01 -8.62 9.64
C GLY A 25 -8.51 -7.55 8.66
N MET A 26 -7.63 -7.02 7.81
CA MET A 26 -7.91 -5.91 6.90
C MET A 26 -8.66 -6.36 5.62
N LEU A 27 -8.69 -7.67 5.33
CA LEU A 27 -9.33 -8.22 4.13
C LEU A 27 -10.56 -9.05 4.50
N ARG A 28 -11.59 -8.99 3.66
CA ARG A 28 -12.80 -9.83 3.74
C ARG A 28 -13.21 -10.33 2.36
N MET A 29 -13.99 -11.39 2.31
CA MET A 29 -14.59 -11.84 1.06
C MET A 29 -15.85 -11.03 0.73
N GLN A 30 -15.91 -10.52 -0.50
CA GLN A 30 -17.08 -9.86 -1.06
C GLN A 30 -17.28 -10.29 -2.51
N GLY A 31 -18.38 -10.99 -2.79
CA GLY A 31 -18.68 -11.46 -4.14
C GLY A 31 -17.67 -12.48 -4.68
N GLY A 32 -17.14 -13.34 -3.81
CA GLY A 32 -16.16 -14.36 -4.18
C GLY A 32 -14.73 -13.83 -4.41
N ARG A 33 -14.45 -12.56 -4.06
CA ARG A 33 -13.11 -11.97 -4.17
C ARG A 33 -12.74 -11.23 -2.89
N ALA A 34 -11.45 -11.12 -2.61
CA ALA A 34 -10.96 -10.35 -1.48
C ALA A 34 -11.26 -8.85 -1.66
N ALA A 35 -11.58 -8.17 -0.57
CA ALA A 35 -11.84 -6.74 -0.52
C ALA A 35 -11.34 -6.15 0.81
N PRO A 36 -10.74 -4.95 0.80
CA PRO A 36 -10.31 -4.28 2.02
C PRO A 36 -11.51 -3.86 2.90
N VAL A 37 -11.24 -3.72 4.19
CA VAL A 37 -12.19 -3.31 5.23
C VAL A 37 -11.81 -1.92 5.72
N GLU A 38 -12.75 -0.98 5.68
CA GLU A 38 -12.51 0.42 6.06
C GLU A 38 -12.33 0.62 7.58
N ASP A 39 -12.89 -0.27 8.41
CA ASP A 39 -12.85 -0.17 9.87
C ASP A 39 -11.54 -0.68 10.50
N ARG A 40 -10.52 -0.97 9.68
CA ARG A 40 -9.26 -1.58 10.12
C ARG A 40 -8.06 -0.86 9.50
N GLU A 41 -7.01 -0.73 10.30
CA GLU A 41 -5.74 -0.14 9.84
C GLU A 41 -4.75 -1.23 9.42
N CYS A 42 -4.16 -1.05 8.23
CA CYS A 42 -3.10 -1.92 7.74
C CYS A 42 -1.78 -1.59 8.44
N LEU A 43 -1.11 -2.64 8.93
CA LEU A 43 0.19 -2.51 9.63
C LEU A 43 1.39 -2.41 8.68
N GLY A 44 1.18 -2.59 7.36
CA GLY A 44 2.27 -2.55 6.40
C GLY A 44 3.18 -3.77 6.40
N CYS A 45 2.70 -4.95 6.83
CA CYS A 45 3.54 -6.16 6.96
C CYS A 45 3.76 -6.93 5.65
N GLU A 46 3.08 -6.56 4.56
CA GLU A 46 3.26 -7.09 3.19
C GLU A 46 2.99 -8.60 3.00
N LEU A 47 2.55 -9.31 4.03
CA LEU A 47 2.25 -10.75 3.97
C LEU A 47 1.20 -11.10 2.90
N CYS A 48 0.15 -10.29 2.77
CA CYS A 48 -0.90 -10.50 1.78
C CYS A 48 -0.39 -10.32 0.34
N VAL A 49 0.56 -9.42 0.11
CA VAL A 49 1.20 -9.24 -1.20
C VAL A 49 2.05 -10.46 -1.53
N GLY A 50 2.83 -10.95 -0.56
CA GLY A 50 3.73 -12.09 -0.74
C GLY A 50 3.02 -13.43 -0.96
N VAL A 51 1.85 -13.65 -0.35
CA VAL A 51 1.09 -14.92 -0.51
C VAL A 51 0.21 -14.94 -1.76
N CYS A 52 0.01 -13.80 -2.43
CA CYS A 52 -0.91 -13.72 -3.56
C CYS A 52 -0.20 -14.14 -4.87
N ASP A 53 -0.35 -15.41 -5.26
CA ASP A 53 0.18 -15.93 -6.53
C ASP A 53 -0.30 -15.14 -7.76
N GLU A 54 -1.55 -14.65 -7.73
CA GLU A 54 -2.14 -13.84 -8.81
C GLU A 54 -1.62 -12.40 -8.86
N ASN A 55 -0.79 -11.99 -7.89
CA ASN A 55 -0.29 -10.61 -7.77
C ASN A 55 -1.44 -9.57 -7.84
N ALA A 56 -2.56 -9.90 -7.19
CA ALA A 56 -3.78 -9.10 -7.22
C ALA A 56 -3.82 -8.03 -6.12
N ILE A 57 -2.85 -8.00 -5.20
CA ILE A 57 -2.87 -7.12 -4.02
C ILE A 57 -1.74 -6.11 -4.12
N THR A 58 -2.07 -4.83 -3.94
CA THR A 58 -1.11 -3.72 -3.94
C THR A 58 -1.20 -2.98 -2.61
N MET A 59 -0.04 -2.53 -2.10
CA MET A 59 0.05 -1.72 -0.89
C MET A 59 0.68 -0.37 -1.20
N THR A 60 0.15 0.70 -0.61
CA THR A 60 0.66 2.07 -0.80
C THR A 60 0.74 2.76 0.55
N ALA A 61 1.89 3.38 0.85
CA ALA A 61 2.02 4.22 2.02
C ALA A 61 1.30 5.56 1.76
N THR A 62 0.27 5.84 2.54
CA THR A 62 -0.36 7.17 2.56
C THR A 62 0.41 8.04 3.54
N GLY A 63 1.00 9.11 3.01
CA GLY A 63 1.84 10.04 3.76
C GLY A 63 1.13 10.57 5.00
N VAL A 64 1.90 10.85 6.05
CA VAL A 64 1.37 11.49 7.27
C VAL A 64 1.11 12.96 7.00
N SER A 65 -0.08 13.44 7.37
CA SER A 65 -0.34 14.88 7.50
C SER A 65 0.37 15.39 8.76
N LEU A 66 1.66 15.67 8.62
CA LEU A 66 2.44 16.28 9.68
C LEU A 66 2.11 17.76 9.76
N SER A 67 1.85 18.25 10.97
CA SER A 67 1.84 19.68 11.24
C SER A 67 3.20 20.28 10.82
N PRO A 68 3.23 21.53 10.31
CA PRO A 68 4.47 22.19 9.92
C PRO A 68 5.54 22.19 11.03
N THR A 69 5.11 22.22 12.30
CA THR A 69 6.02 22.11 13.46
C THR A 69 6.65 20.72 13.58
N CYS A 70 5.89 19.65 13.33
CA CYS A 70 6.40 18.28 13.35
C CYS A 70 7.34 18.01 12.16
N LEU A 71 7.04 18.57 10.98
CA LEU A 71 7.91 18.47 9.81
C LEU A 71 9.27 19.15 10.06
N SER A 72 9.26 20.28 10.75
CA SER A 72 10.48 21.04 11.12
C SER A 72 11.42 20.28 12.07
N LEU A 73 10.89 19.37 12.89
CA LEU A 73 11.63 18.62 13.90
C LEU A 73 12.22 17.30 13.36
N LEU A 74 11.65 16.74 12.29
CA LEU A 74 12.07 15.46 11.71
C LEU A 74 13.20 15.57 10.68
N GLY A 75 13.67 16.78 10.36
CA GLY A 75 14.91 16.96 9.59
C GLY A 75 14.89 16.37 8.17
N GLY A 76 13.80 16.56 7.43
CA GLY A 76 13.75 16.32 5.98
C GLY A 76 13.74 14.84 5.58
N LEU A 77 12.55 14.27 5.44
CA LEU A 77 12.34 13.05 4.67
C LEU A 77 11.37 13.36 3.54
N ASP A 78 11.85 13.90 2.43
CA ASP A 78 11.24 13.78 1.10
C ASP A 78 12.26 14.28 0.07
N GLU A 79 12.58 13.47 -0.98
CA GLU A 79 12.76 13.93 -2.39
C GLU A 79 13.35 12.88 -3.38
N GLU A 80 14.02 11.77 -3.00
CA GLU A 80 14.93 11.13 -3.99
C GLU A 80 14.38 10.13 -5.05
N GLU A 81 13.16 9.57 -5.00
CA GLU A 81 12.78 8.52 -6.00
C GLU A 81 11.43 8.76 -6.70
N ALA A 82 11.20 9.96 -7.26
CA ALA A 82 10.13 10.12 -8.25
C ALA A 82 10.42 11.13 -9.39
N GLU A 83 11.36 12.07 -9.22
CA GLU A 83 11.56 13.16 -10.20
C GLU A 83 12.75 12.98 -11.17
N THR A 84 13.51 11.88 -11.11
CA THR A 84 14.72 11.69 -11.95
C THR A 84 14.42 11.31 -13.41
N ALA A 85 13.16 11.08 -13.79
CA ALA A 85 12.79 10.61 -15.14
C ALA A 85 12.56 11.73 -16.18
N SER A 86 12.45 13.01 -15.80
CA SER A 86 11.97 14.07 -16.73
C SER A 86 13.00 15.10 -17.20
N ARG A 87 14.20 15.22 -16.58
CA ARG A 87 15.15 16.31 -16.86
C ARG A 87 16.57 15.88 -17.26
N ARG A 88 16.71 14.88 -18.14
CA ARG A 88 17.96 14.67 -18.91
C ARG A 88 17.71 14.61 -20.43
N ARG A 89 16.65 15.29 -20.88
CA ARG A 89 16.61 15.88 -22.21
C ARG A 89 16.95 17.36 -21.98
N ASP A 90 17.88 17.89 -22.77
CA ASP A 90 18.31 19.29 -22.83
C ASP A 90 19.46 19.72 -21.89
N GLY A 91 20.69 19.49 -22.36
CA GLY A 91 21.68 20.57 -22.47
C GLY A 91 22.92 20.55 -21.56
N LEU A 92 23.97 19.81 -21.94
CA LEU A 92 25.20 20.37 -22.55
C LEU A 92 26.04 19.24 -23.18
#